data_AF-A0A4W2E8Z2-F1
#
_entry.id   AF-A0A4W2E8Z2-F1
#
_cell.length_a   1.000
_cell.length_b   1.000
_cell.length_c   1.000
_cell.angle_alpha   90.00
_cell.angle_beta   90.00
_cell.angle_gamma   90.00
#
_symmetry.space_group_name_H-M   'P 1'
#
loop_
_entity.id
_entity.type
_entity.pdbx_description
1 polymer ?
#
loop_
_entity_poly.entity_id
_entity_poly.type
_entity_poly.pdbx_seq_one_letter_code
_entity_poly.pdbx_strand_id
1 'polypeptide(L)'
;MYPSNKKKKVWREEKERLLKMTIEERRKEYIRDYVPLNTIPSWKEEMKGKSQNDEENTQEPSHGKKSLSEKVSLYRGDITLLEVDAIVNAGIYDNTLGKLCHKEL
;
A
#
# COMPACT_ATOMS: atom_id res chain seq x y z
N MET A 1 -24.43 25.49 11.91
CA MET A 1 -24.01 24.37 12.79
C MET A 1 -23.60 23.17 11.92
N TYR A 2 -22.34 22.72 11.96
CA TYR A 2 -21.95 21.50 11.24
C TYR A 2 -22.50 20.26 11.97
N PRO A 3 -23.18 19.32 11.27
CA PRO A 3 -23.67 18.08 11.88
C PRO A 3 -22.50 17.09 12.02
N SER A 4 -21.59 17.37 12.95
CA SER A 4 -20.28 16.71 13.06
C SER A 4 -20.30 15.32 13.70
N ASN A 5 -21.44 14.84 14.22
CA ASN A 5 -21.51 13.54 14.91
C ASN A 5 -22.10 12.39 14.08
N LYS A 6 -22.97 12.66 13.10
CA LYS A 6 -23.57 11.60 12.28
C LYS A 6 -22.56 10.98 11.32
N LYS A 7 -21.74 11.81 10.64
CA LYS A 7 -20.68 11.33 9.73
C LYS A 7 -19.58 10.53 10.45
N LYS A 8 -19.33 10.82 11.73
CA LYS A 8 -18.35 10.10 12.56
C LYS A 8 -18.76 8.66 12.87
N LYS A 9 -20.05 8.41 13.03
CA LYS A 9 -20.58 7.06 13.24
C LYS A 9 -20.48 6.23 11.96
N VAL A 10 -20.79 6.85 10.81
CA VAL A 10 -20.81 6.21 9.49
C VAL A 10 -19.44 5.66 9.07
N TRP A 11 -18.33 6.42 9.19
CA TRP A 11 -17.03 5.90 8.76
C TRP A 11 -16.47 4.79 9.66
N ARG A 12 -16.80 4.81 10.98
CA ARG A 12 -16.36 3.78 11.92
C ARG A 12 -17.08 2.46 11.65
N GLU A 13 -18.39 2.52 11.44
CA GLU A 13 -19.21 1.36 11.05
C GLU A 13 -18.75 0.78 9.71
N GLU A 14 -18.51 1.62 8.70
CA GLU A 14 -18.04 1.17 7.40
C GLU A 14 -16.63 0.58 7.46
N LYS A 15 -15.73 1.17 8.26
CA LYS A 15 -14.40 0.60 8.51
C LYS A 15 -14.50 -0.78 9.14
N GLU A 16 -15.34 -0.97 10.15
CA GLU A 16 -15.51 -2.26 10.81
C GLU A 16 -16.12 -3.30 9.86
N ARG A 17 -17.09 -2.91 9.03
CA ARG A 17 -17.67 -3.77 7.99
C ARG A 17 -16.60 -4.27 7.02
N LEU A 18 -15.80 -3.35 6.46
CA LEU A 18 -14.75 -3.66 5.49
C LEU A 18 -13.59 -4.48 6.07
N LEU A 19 -13.32 -4.36 7.37
CA LEU A 19 -12.29 -5.17 8.06
C LEU A 19 -12.73 -6.62 8.32
N LYS A 20 -14.04 -6.87 8.42
CA LYS A 20 -14.59 -8.21 8.66
C LYS A 20 -14.79 -9.04 7.38
N MET A 21 -14.82 -8.38 6.23
CA MET A 21 -15.00 -9.03 4.93
C MET A 21 -13.71 -9.72 4.46
N THR A 22 -13.87 -10.82 3.72
CA THR A 22 -12.72 -11.45 3.03
C THR A 22 -12.32 -10.66 1.78
N ILE A 23 -11.13 -10.94 1.24
CA ILE A 23 -10.65 -10.29 0.01
C ILE A 23 -11.62 -10.56 -1.16
N GLU A 24 -12.16 -11.77 -1.26
CA GLU A 24 -13.11 -12.18 -2.30
C GLU A 24 -14.42 -11.41 -2.23
N GLU A 25 -14.92 -11.14 -1.02
CA GLU A 25 -16.11 -10.33 -0.81
C GLU A 25 -15.85 -8.87 -1.14
N ARG A 26 -14.68 -8.33 -0.73
CA ARG A 26 -14.28 -6.95 -1.04
C ARG A 26 -14.19 -6.70 -2.55
N ARG A 27 -13.66 -7.66 -3.31
CA ARG A 27 -13.55 -7.58 -4.78
C ARG A 27 -14.89 -7.40 -5.49
N LYS A 28 -16.00 -7.88 -4.92
CA LYS A 28 -17.35 -7.69 -5.49
C LYS A 28 -17.81 -6.23 -5.40
N GLU A 29 -17.26 -5.46 -4.47
CA GLU A 29 -17.61 -4.07 -4.23
C GLU A 29 -16.61 -3.09 -4.88
N TYR A 30 -15.56 -3.58 -5.54
CA TYR A 30 -14.62 -2.70 -6.24
C TYR A 30 -15.28 -2.04 -7.45
N ILE A 31 -15.20 -0.71 -7.49
CA ILE A 31 -15.73 0.10 -8.60
C ILE A 31 -14.76 0.08 -9.80
N ARG A 32 -13.48 -0.20 -9.54
CA ARG A 32 -12.39 -0.19 -10.53
C ARG A 32 -11.66 -1.52 -10.52
N ASP A 33 -10.84 -1.72 -11.55
CA ASP A 33 -9.89 -2.82 -11.62
C ASP A 33 -8.89 -2.77 -10.46
N TYR A 34 -8.23 -3.89 -10.20
CA TYR A 34 -7.26 -4.05 -9.13
C TYR A 34 -6.03 -4.84 -9.60
N VAL A 35 -4.91 -4.58 -8.95
CA VAL A 35 -3.62 -5.26 -9.16
C VAL A 35 -3.30 -6.04 -7.89
N PRO A 36 -3.44 -7.37 -7.88
CA PRO A 36 -3.16 -8.19 -6.71
C PRO A 36 -1.66 -8.27 -6.43
N LEU A 37 -1.29 -8.31 -5.14
CA LEU A 37 0.11 -8.33 -4.69
C LEU A 37 0.96 -9.42 -5.37
N ASN A 38 0.36 -10.58 -5.65
CA ASN A 38 1.03 -11.71 -6.30
C ASN A 38 1.48 -11.45 -7.75
N THR A 39 0.94 -10.42 -8.41
CA THR A 39 1.34 -10.03 -9.77
C THR A 39 2.51 -9.04 -9.80
N ILE A 40 2.87 -8.49 -8.63
CA ILE A 40 3.98 -7.54 -8.51
C ILE A 40 5.27 -8.34 -8.30
N PRO A 41 6.23 -8.30 -9.24
CA PRO A 41 7.47 -9.02 -9.08
C PRO A 41 8.30 -8.44 -7.94
N SER A 42 8.99 -9.30 -7.21
CA SER A 42 10.02 -8.87 -6.25
C SER A 42 11.23 -8.28 -6.99
N TRP A 43 12.00 -7.44 -6.30
CA TRP A 43 13.25 -6.89 -6.84
C TRP A 43 14.23 -8.00 -7.27
N LYS A 44 14.25 -9.11 -6.53
CA LYS A 44 15.03 -10.29 -6.89
C LYS A 44 14.60 -10.89 -8.24
N GLU A 45 13.30 -10.97 -8.51
CA GLU A 45 12.77 -11.50 -9.77
C GLU A 45 13.00 -10.53 -10.93
N GLU A 46 12.82 -9.23 -10.68
CA GLU A 46 13.05 -8.18 -11.69
C GLU A 46 14.52 -8.12 -12.12
N MET A 47 15.46 -8.29 -11.17
CA MET A 47 16.90 -8.32 -11.46
C MET A 47 17.32 -9.54 -12.28
N LYS A 48 16.72 -10.72 -12.02
CA LYS A 48 16.98 -11.93 -12.82
C LYS A 48 16.54 -11.79 -14.27
N GLY A 49 15.47 -11.06 -14.54
CA GLY A 49 14.99 -10.80 -15.90
C GLY A 49 15.87 -9.81 -16.69
N LYS A 50 16.66 -8.98 -15.98
CA LYS A 50 17.54 -7.96 -16.58
C LYS A 50 19.00 -8.41 -16.72
N SER A 51 19.39 -9.54 -16.13
CA SER A 51 20.76 -10.08 -16.17
C SER A 51 21.25 -10.56 -17.56
N GLN A 52 20.60 -10.16 -18.66
CA GLN A 52 21.12 -10.39 -20.01
C GLN A 52 21.93 -9.22 -20.59
N ASN A 53 22.03 -8.05 -19.93
CA ASN A 53 22.66 -6.89 -20.59
C ASN A 53 23.71 -6.06 -19.85
N ASP A 54 24.01 -6.23 -18.56
CA ASP A 54 25.09 -5.44 -17.96
C ASP A 54 25.90 -6.26 -16.94
N GLU A 55 27.07 -6.72 -17.39
CA GLU A 55 28.20 -7.08 -16.54
C GLU A 55 28.79 -5.79 -15.94
N GLU A 56 28.21 -5.26 -14.86
CA GLU A 56 28.98 -4.42 -13.95
C GLU A 56 28.85 -4.94 -12.51
N ASN A 57 29.80 -5.83 -12.21
CA ASN A 57 30.18 -6.35 -10.91
C ASN A 57 30.30 -5.24 -9.86
N THR A 58 29.22 -4.95 -9.14
CA THR A 58 29.31 -4.28 -7.84
C THR A 58 29.38 -5.36 -6.78
N GLN A 59 30.57 -5.56 -6.23
CA GLN A 59 30.83 -6.46 -5.11
C GLN A 59 29.86 -6.18 -3.95
N GLU A 60 28.89 -7.08 -3.75
CA GLU A 60 28.09 -7.12 -2.54
C GLU A 60 29.02 -7.39 -1.34
N PRO A 61 29.05 -6.53 -0.30
CA PRO A 61 29.82 -6.83 0.89
C PRO A 61 29.15 -8.00 1.61
N SER A 62 29.78 -9.16 1.50
CA SER A 62 29.42 -10.41 2.18
C SER A 62 29.54 -10.26 3.68
N HIS A 63 28.54 -9.67 4.32
CA HIS A 63 28.46 -9.56 5.78
C HIS A 63 27.03 -9.82 6.23
N GLY A 64 26.62 -11.08 6.33
CA GLY A 64 25.50 -11.56 7.18
C GLY A 64 24.14 -10.87 7.06
N LYS A 65 23.92 -10.05 6.03
CA LYS A 65 22.70 -9.27 5.84
C LYS A 65 21.66 -10.17 5.20
N LYS A 66 20.52 -10.34 5.89
CA LYS A 66 19.33 -10.97 5.31
C LYS A 66 19.02 -10.25 3.99
N SER A 67 19.00 -11.00 2.89
CA SER A 67 18.66 -10.45 1.58
C SER A 67 17.28 -9.80 1.62
N LEU A 68 17.21 -8.49 1.39
CA LEU A 68 15.95 -7.74 1.38
C LEU A 68 15.28 -7.73 0.00
N SER A 69 15.98 -8.21 -1.04
CA SER A 69 15.50 -8.18 -2.43
C SER A 69 14.25 -9.02 -2.69
N GLU A 70 13.91 -9.95 -1.81
CA GLU A 70 12.66 -10.73 -1.86
C GLU A 70 11.47 -10.00 -1.23
N LYS A 71 11.73 -8.94 -0.45
CA LYS A 71 10.71 -8.21 0.34
C LYS A 71 10.37 -6.84 -0.21
N VAL A 72 11.10 -6.39 -1.22
CA VAL A 72 10.92 -5.08 -1.86
C VAL A 72 10.64 -5.29 -3.34
N SER A 73 9.83 -4.40 -3.90
CA SER A 73 9.46 -4.39 -5.31
C SER A 73 9.49 -2.94 -5.80
N LEU A 74 9.87 -2.74 -7.06
CA LEU A 74 9.73 -1.46 -7.73
C LEU A 74 8.50 -1.53 -8.65
N TYR A 75 7.50 -0.69 -8.38
CA TYR A 75 6.26 -0.66 -9.16
C TYR A 75 6.07 0.71 -9.82
N ARG A 76 5.77 0.71 -11.12
CA ARG A 76 5.42 1.90 -11.89
C ARG A 76 3.98 1.78 -12.39
N GLY A 77 3.07 2.49 -11.75
CA GLY A 77 1.65 2.48 -12.10
C GLY A 77 0.81 3.33 -11.15
N ASP A 78 -0.52 3.22 -11.26
CA ASP A 78 -1.46 3.89 -10.35
C ASP A 78 -1.50 3.16 -9.00
N ILE A 79 -1.06 3.85 -7.94
CA ILE A 79 -1.02 3.30 -6.57
C ILE A 79 -2.41 2.96 -6.03
N THR A 80 -3.47 3.56 -6.58
CA THR A 80 -4.85 3.33 -6.12
C THR A 80 -5.44 1.98 -6.59
N LEU A 81 -4.79 1.33 -7.56
CA LEU A 81 -5.20 0.00 -8.05
C LEU A 81 -4.54 -1.14 -7.27
N LEU A 82 -3.54 -0.87 -6.42
CA LEU A 82 -2.82 -1.91 -5.68
C LEU A 82 -3.71 -2.53 -4.59
N GLU A 83 -3.97 -3.83 -4.69
CA GLU A 83 -4.63 -4.62 -3.65
C GLU A 83 -3.59 -5.06 -2.60
N VAL A 84 -3.26 -4.12 -1.72
CA VAL A 84 -2.31 -4.27 -0.60
C VAL A 84 -2.93 -3.76 0.69
N ASP A 85 -2.39 -4.19 1.84
CA ASP A 85 -2.94 -3.88 3.16
C ASP A 85 -2.95 -2.37 3.47
N ALA A 86 -1.94 -1.65 3.00
CA ALA A 86 -1.81 -0.22 3.21
C ALA A 86 -1.11 0.44 2.02
N ILE A 87 -1.65 1.59 1.61
CA ILE A 87 -0.98 2.53 0.71
C ILE A 87 -0.69 3.83 1.46
N VAL A 88 0.45 4.44 1.15
CA VAL A 88 0.83 5.72 1.75
C VAL A 88 0.29 6.85 0.88
N ASN A 89 -0.40 7.80 1.50
CA ASN A 89 -0.83 9.03 0.85
C ASN A 89 0.16 10.16 1.18
N ALA A 90 0.63 10.89 0.17
CA ALA A 90 1.41 12.11 0.34
C ALA A 90 0.49 13.32 0.60
N GLY A 91 -0.26 13.28 1.71
CA GLY A 91 -1.20 14.33 2.09
C GLY A 91 -0.50 15.60 2.58
N ILE A 92 -1.11 16.76 2.30
CA ILE A 92 -0.65 18.05 2.83
C ILE A 92 -1.31 18.27 4.20
N TYR A 93 -0.54 18.69 5.20
CA TYR A 93 -1.08 19.09 6.49
C TYR A 93 -1.77 20.45 6.36
N ASP A 94 -3.10 20.45 6.37
CA ASP A 94 -3.89 21.67 6.54
C ASP A 94 -4.23 21.84 8.03
N ASN A 95 -3.83 22.99 8.59
CA ASN A 95 -4.12 23.38 9.97
C ASN A 95 -5.64 23.41 10.29
N THR A 96 -6.51 23.41 9.28
CA THR A 96 -7.96 23.29 9.46
C THR A 96 -8.43 21.85 9.71
N LEU A 97 -7.70 20.82 9.23
CA LEU A 97 -8.00 19.39 9.43
C LEU A 97 -7.28 18.77 10.64
N GLY A 98 -6.14 19.33 11.07
CA GLY A 98 -5.37 18.84 12.23
C GLY A 98 -6.13 18.80 13.57
N LYS A 99 -7.20 19.60 13.70
CA LYS A 99 -8.08 19.56 14.89
C LYS A 99 -8.97 18.30 14.97
N LEU A 100 -9.07 17.50 13.91
CA LEU A 100 -9.89 16.30 13.90
C LEU A 100 -9.15 15.05 14.42
N CYS A 101 -7.82 14.97 14.25
CA CYS A 101 -7.03 13.81 14.66
C CYS A 101 -6.38 13.93 16.03
N HIS A 102 -6.05 15.15 16.50
CA HIS A 102 -5.18 15.32 17.68
C HIS A 102 -5.88 15.24 19.05
N LYS A 103 -7.16 14.84 19.11
CA LYS A 103 -7.95 14.77 20.36
C LYS A 103 -8.12 13.36 20.94
N GLU A 104 -7.52 12.32 20.37
CA GLU A 104 -7.80 10.93 20.77
C GLU A 104 -6.51 10.09 20.93
N LEU A 105 -5.58 10.54 21.77
CA LEU A 105 -4.74 9.65 22.60
C LEU A 105 -5.25 9.71 24.03
#